data_AF-A0A356QHP9-F1
#
_entry.id   AF-A0A356QHP9-F1
#
_cell.length_a   1.000
_cell.length_b   1.000
_cell.length_c   1.000
_cell.angle_alpha   90.00
_cell.angle_beta   90.00
_cell.angle_gamma   90.00
#
_symmetry.space_group_name_H-M   'P 1'
#
loop_
_entity.id
_entity.type
_entity.pdbx_description
1 polymer ?
#
loop_
_entity_poly.entity_id
_entity_poly.type
_entity_poly.pdbx_seq_one_letter_code
_entity_poly.pdbx_strand_id
1 'polypeptide(L)'
;GTTTVAPIVGDITPNSPAAEAGLEQGSEITAIQGDAMRSWEEINLKLVSMIGFSGDLTIEAVPEGASATRSYQLPLNNYMVRQDPPQPLQSLGFSPWRPDVPAVLGQVVDGQAAAEAGLQAGDRIVALNGEPINDWMQFVAVIRDSAGETLSVGYQRNGEAGTLSLTPRRNTLESGAEVGYIGAGAEPFSWPESLQREIRYGPIEAVGQALS
;
A
#
# COMPACT_ATOMS: atom_id res chain seq x y z
N GLY A 1 1.61 17.86 -16.73
CA GLY A 1 2.23 16.66 -16.14
C GLY A 1 1.33 16.13 -15.05
N THR A 2 1.48 14.87 -14.68
CA THR A 2 0.76 14.24 -13.57
C THR A 2 1.76 13.98 -12.44
N THR A 3 1.41 14.32 -11.20
CA THR A 3 2.24 13.97 -10.03
C THR A 3 1.96 12.54 -9.61
N THR A 4 3.00 11.73 -9.45
CA THR A 4 2.92 10.36 -8.91
C THR A 4 3.89 10.20 -7.74
N VAL A 5 3.79 9.08 -7.04
CA VAL A 5 4.81 8.62 -6.08
C VAL A 5 5.80 7.71 -6.79
N ALA A 6 7.08 7.81 -6.42
CA ALA A 6 8.15 6.93 -6.89
C ALA A 6 7.85 5.46 -6.58
N PRO A 7 8.12 4.52 -7.50
CA PRO A 7 7.83 3.10 -7.31
C PRO A 7 8.88 2.40 -6.44
N ILE A 8 8.82 2.64 -5.13
CA ILE A 8 9.77 2.09 -4.17
C ILE A 8 9.28 0.74 -3.62
N VAL A 9 10.14 -0.27 -3.65
CA VAL A 9 9.88 -1.60 -3.10
C VAL A 9 9.70 -1.51 -1.58
N GLY A 10 8.56 -1.98 -1.09
CA GLY A 10 8.26 -2.13 0.33
C GLY A 10 8.66 -3.51 0.83
N ASP A 11 7.79 -4.14 1.63
CA ASP A 11 8.08 -5.44 2.22
C ASP A 11 8.28 -6.52 1.16
N ILE A 12 9.23 -7.40 1.43
CA ILE A 12 9.56 -8.56 0.60
C ILE A 12 9.13 -9.82 1.33
N THR A 13 8.31 -10.62 0.67
CA THR A 13 7.82 -11.89 1.17
C THR A 13 8.95 -12.93 1.10
N PRO A 14 9.29 -13.63 2.19
CA PRO A 14 10.30 -14.69 2.16
C PRO A 14 9.94 -15.80 1.16
N ASN A 15 10.96 -16.42 0.53
CA ASN A 15 10.81 -17.49 -0.46
C ASN A 15 9.93 -17.11 -1.68
N SER A 16 9.95 -15.83 -2.05
CA SER A 16 9.27 -15.33 -3.25
C SER A 16 10.26 -15.06 -4.39
N PRO A 17 9.78 -14.89 -5.64
CA PRO A 17 10.66 -14.53 -6.76
C PRO A 17 11.52 -13.29 -6.50
N ALA A 18 10.97 -12.25 -5.87
CA ALA A 18 11.72 -11.06 -5.49
C ALA A 18 12.79 -11.33 -4.43
N ALA A 19 12.49 -12.16 -3.42
CA ALA A 19 13.46 -12.55 -2.41
C ALA A 19 14.59 -13.42 -3.00
N GLU A 20 14.25 -14.36 -3.88
CA GLU A 20 15.23 -15.21 -4.58
C GLU A 20 16.15 -14.39 -5.50
N ALA A 21 15.61 -13.36 -6.16
CA ALA A 21 16.37 -12.43 -6.98
C ALA A 21 17.26 -11.47 -6.16
N GLY A 22 17.09 -11.41 -4.84
CA GLY A 22 17.80 -10.50 -3.96
C GLY A 22 17.36 -9.04 -4.10
N LEU A 23 16.13 -8.78 -4.58
CA LEU A 23 15.55 -7.44 -4.54
C LEU A 23 15.54 -6.94 -3.09
N GLU A 24 15.80 -5.66 -2.87
CA GLU A 24 15.92 -5.07 -1.54
C GLU A 24 14.76 -4.10 -1.27
N GLN A 25 14.22 -4.12 -0.05
CA GLN A 25 13.30 -3.07 0.42
C GLN A 25 13.97 -1.70 0.32
N GLY A 26 13.20 -0.66 -0.04
CA GLY A 26 13.71 0.69 -0.28
C GLY A 26 14.25 0.92 -1.71
N SER A 27 14.34 -0.12 -2.55
CA SER A 27 14.79 0.05 -3.95
C SER A 27 13.75 0.76 -4.81
N GLU A 28 14.14 1.79 -5.58
CA GLU A 28 13.28 2.42 -6.59
C GLU A 28 13.33 1.65 -7.90
N ILE A 29 12.21 1.10 -8.35
CA ILE A 29 12.12 0.38 -9.64
C ILE A 29 12.21 1.40 -10.79
N THR A 30 13.17 1.21 -11.69
CA THR A 30 13.42 2.13 -12.81
C THR A 30 13.08 1.52 -14.17
N ALA A 31 13.15 0.19 -14.31
CA ALA A 31 12.73 -0.49 -15.54
C ALA A 31 12.25 -1.93 -15.29
N ILE A 32 11.41 -2.44 -16.19
CA ILE A 32 10.97 -3.83 -16.23
C ILE A 32 11.10 -4.34 -17.66
N GLN A 33 11.90 -5.38 -17.88
CA GLN A 33 12.23 -5.92 -19.21
C GLN A 33 12.77 -4.83 -20.16
N GLY A 34 13.60 -3.91 -19.64
CA GLY A 34 14.18 -2.80 -20.40
C GLY A 34 13.23 -1.62 -20.65
N ASP A 35 11.93 -1.76 -20.36
CA ASP A 35 10.97 -0.66 -20.47
C ASP A 35 11.06 0.22 -19.22
N ALA A 36 11.27 1.53 -19.41
CA ALA A 36 11.36 2.49 -18.32
C ALA A 36 10.04 2.61 -17.55
N MET A 37 10.12 2.54 -16.23
CA MET A 37 8.98 2.61 -15.32
C MET A 37 9.03 3.89 -14.51
N ARG A 38 7.97 4.69 -14.55
CA ARG A 38 7.90 5.99 -13.86
C ARG A 38 6.86 6.02 -12.75
N SER A 39 5.92 5.07 -12.74
CA SER A 39 4.83 5.02 -11.78
C SER A 39 4.40 3.58 -11.49
N TRP A 40 3.67 3.41 -10.39
CA TRP A 40 3.03 2.14 -10.06
C TRP A 40 1.97 1.72 -11.09
N GLU A 41 1.32 2.67 -11.76
CA GLU A 41 0.35 2.37 -12.81
C GLU A 41 1.02 1.70 -14.01
N GLU A 42 2.15 2.27 -14.48
CA GLU A 42 2.95 1.70 -15.56
C GLU A 42 3.46 0.31 -15.21
N ILE A 43 3.97 0.14 -13.98
CA ILE A 43 4.43 -1.16 -13.47
C ILE A 43 3.29 -2.17 -13.44
N ASN A 44 2.13 -1.79 -12.89
CA ASN A 44 0.99 -2.68 -12.78
C ASN A 44 0.51 -3.13 -14.17
N LEU A 45 0.38 -2.21 -15.12
CA LEU A 45 -0.03 -2.53 -16.50
C LEU A 45 1.00 -3.42 -17.20
N LYS A 46 2.30 -3.11 -17.05
CA LYS A 46 3.39 -3.92 -17.60
C LYS A 46 3.32 -5.34 -17.07
N LEU A 47 3.19 -5.53 -15.76
CA LEU A 47 3.14 -6.86 -15.16
C LEU A 47 1.85 -7.62 -15.54
N VAL A 48 0.69 -6.96 -15.57
CA VAL A 48 -0.55 -7.59 -16.06
C VAL A 48 -0.42 -8.06 -17.51
N SER A 49 0.28 -7.30 -18.36
CA SER A 49 0.52 -7.71 -19.76
C SER A 49 1.38 -8.97 -19.89
N MET A 50 2.03 -9.40 -18.81
CA MET A 50 2.91 -10.59 -18.75
C MET A 50 2.21 -11.83 -18.19
N ILE A 51 0.90 -11.81 -17.95
CA ILE A 51 0.16 -13.02 -17.54
C ILE A 51 0.45 -14.16 -18.52
N GLY A 52 0.80 -15.34 -17.99
CA GLY A 52 1.23 -16.51 -18.76
C GLY A 52 2.74 -16.59 -19.01
N PHE A 53 3.52 -15.58 -18.65
CA PHE A 53 4.97 -15.59 -18.82
C PHE A 53 5.65 -16.66 -17.96
N SER A 54 6.68 -17.29 -18.53
CA SER A 54 7.60 -18.23 -17.86
C SER A 54 9.02 -17.91 -18.32
N GLY A 55 9.94 -17.80 -17.37
CA GLY A 55 11.32 -17.35 -17.58
C GLY A 55 11.72 -16.28 -16.56
N ASP A 56 12.84 -15.63 -16.80
CA ASP A 56 13.37 -14.63 -15.88
C ASP A 56 12.81 -13.24 -16.22
N LEU A 57 12.06 -12.68 -15.27
CA LEU A 57 11.65 -11.28 -15.30
C LEU A 57 12.81 -10.41 -14.85
N THR A 58 13.30 -9.54 -15.74
CA THR A 58 14.33 -8.57 -15.38
C THR A 58 13.69 -7.31 -14.80
N ILE A 59 14.04 -6.97 -13.56
CA ILE A 59 13.72 -5.71 -12.89
C ILE A 59 15.02 -4.93 -12.70
N GLU A 60 15.04 -3.68 -13.15
CA GLU A 60 16.10 -2.75 -12.84
C GLU A 60 15.62 -1.83 -11.72
N ALA A 61 16.43 -1.70 -10.67
CA ALA A 61 16.11 -0.83 -9.55
C ALA A 61 17.37 -0.15 -8.98
N VAL A 62 17.19 1.02 -8.36
CA VAL A 62 18.23 1.72 -7.62
C VAL A 62 18.04 1.42 -6.13
N PRO A 63 18.96 0.67 -5.49
CA PRO A 63 18.87 0.40 -4.05
C PRO A 63 18.87 1.68 -3.22
N GLU A 64 18.32 1.61 -2.01
CA GLU A 64 18.31 2.74 -1.09
C GLU A 64 19.75 3.21 -0.80
N GLY A 65 19.97 4.53 -0.89
CA GLY A 65 21.28 5.15 -0.68
C GLY A 65 22.31 4.91 -1.81
N ALA A 66 21.97 4.14 -2.83
CA ALA A 66 22.81 3.95 -4.01
C ALA A 66 22.51 4.99 -5.10
N SER A 67 23.48 5.22 -6.00
CA SER A 67 23.28 6.03 -7.21
C SER A 67 23.27 5.19 -8.49
N ALA A 68 23.69 3.93 -8.42
CA ALA A 68 23.77 3.02 -9.55
C ALA A 68 22.58 2.07 -9.57
N THR A 69 22.03 1.84 -10.76
CA THR A 69 21.00 0.83 -11.01
C THR A 69 21.60 -0.57 -10.92
N ARG A 70 20.85 -1.49 -10.32
CA ARG A 70 21.12 -2.94 -10.28
C ARG A 70 20.03 -3.69 -11.04
N SER A 71 20.42 -4.81 -11.63
CA SER A 71 19.52 -5.70 -12.35
C SER A 71 19.22 -6.93 -11.50
N TYR A 72 17.94 -7.25 -11.35
CA TYR A 72 17.40 -8.36 -10.57
C TYR A 72 16.65 -9.30 -11.51
N GLN A 73 16.96 -10.60 -11.46
CA GLN A 73 16.32 -11.62 -12.30
C GLN A 73 15.38 -12.46 -11.44
N LEU A 74 14.07 -12.27 -11.63
CA LEU A 74 13.03 -12.96 -10.88
C LEU A 74 12.57 -14.18 -11.68
N PRO A 75 12.81 -15.41 -11.19
CA PRO A 75 12.37 -16.62 -11.90
C PRO A 75 10.85 -16.76 -11.80
N LEU A 76 10.17 -16.78 -12.95
CA LEU A 76 8.71 -16.94 -13.03
C LEU A 76 8.33 -18.21 -13.79
N ASN A 77 7.24 -18.83 -13.36
CA ASN A 77 6.66 -20.00 -14.04
C ASN A 77 5.14 -19.89 -14.05
N ASN A 78 4.54 -19.91 -15.25
CA ASN A 78 3.10 -19.75 -15.48
C ASN A 78 2.53 -18.55 -14.72
N TYR A 79 3.18 -17.40 -14.84
CA TYR A 79 2.87 -16.21 -14.08
C TYR A 79 1.38 -15.87 -14.14
N MET A 80 0.70 -15.91 -13.00
CA MET A 80 -0.69 -15.49 -12.80
C MET A 80 -1.77 -16.18 -13.67
N VAL A 81 -1.51 -17.33 -14.30
CA VAL A 81 -2.44 -18.01 -15.24
C VAL A 81 -3.80 -18.39 -14.62
N ARG A 82 -3.93 -18.38 -13.28
CA ARG A 82 -5.16 -18.76 -12.55
C ARG A 82 -5.53 -17.81 -11.41
N GLN A 83 -5.01 -16.58 -11.43
CA GLN A 83 -5.34 -15.59 -10.41
C GLN A 83 -6.39 -14.62 -10.94
N ASP A 84 -7.55 -14.60 -10.27
CA ASP A 84 -8.65 -13.68 -10.55
C ASP A 84 -9.19 -13.12 -9.22
N PRO A 85 -9.09 -11.80 -8.95
CA PRO A 85 -8.45 -10.79 -9.79
C PRO A 85 -6.92 -10.94 -9.84
N PRO A 86 -6.25 -10.39 -10.87
CA PRO A 86 -4.79 -10.38 -10.95
C PRO A 86 -4.16 -9.58 -9.81
N GLN A 87 -3.14 -10.15 -9.15
CA GLN A 87 -2.34 -9.49 -8.11
C GLN A 87 -0.83 -9.49 -8.46
N PRO A 88 -0.37 -8.57 -9.34
CA PRO A 88 0.95 -8.66 -9.93
C PRO A 88 2.11 -8.54 -8.95
N LEU A 89 2.09 -7.52 -8.09
CA LEU A 89 3.16 -7.26 -7.12
C LEU A 89 3.27 -8.38 -6.07
N GLN A 90 2.12 -8.83 -5.56
CA GLN A 90 2.04 -9.90 -4.57
C GLN A 90 2.51 -11.23 -5.17
N SER A 91 2.24 -11.49 -6.46
CA SER A 91 2.76 -12.66 -7.17
C SER A 91 4.28 -12.67 -7.33
N LEU A 92 4.90 -11.48 -7.39
CA LEU A 92 6.36 -11.36 -7.36
C LEU A 92 6.92 -11.38 -5.93
N GLY A 93 6.04 -11.25 -4.92
CA GLY A 93 6.37 -11.32 -3.51
C GLY A 93 6.90 -10.03 -2.92
N PHE A 94 6.46 -8.88 -3.42
CA PHE A 94 6.72 -7.61 -2.76
C PHE A 94 5.49 -6.70 -2.76
N SER A 95 5.54 -5.67 -1.93
CA SER A 95 4.53 -4.61 -1.86
C SER A 95 5.13 -3.25 -2.22
N PRO A 96 4.31 -2.25 -2.57
CA PRO A 96 4.77 -0.86 -2.58
C PRO A 96 5.17 -0.40 -1.18
N TRP A 97 6.30 0.28 -1.07
CA TRP A 97 6.66 0.98 0.15
C TRP A 97 5.62 2.07 0.45
N ARG A 98 5.31 2.22 1.73
CA ARG A 98 4.42 3.26 2.24
C ARG A 98 5.06 3.84 3.50
N PRO A 99 4.87 5.14 3.77
CA PRO A 99 5.32 5.70 5.03
C PRO A 99 4.55 5.07 6.18
N ASP A 100 5.23 4.89 7.30
CA ASP A 100 4.59 4.57 8.57
C ASP A 100 3.70 5.76 8.96
N VAL A 101 2.40 5.63 8.74
CA VAL A 101 1.42 6.61 9.19
C VAL A 101 1.00 6.20 10.59
N PRO A 102 1.34 6.95 11.65
CA PRO A 102 0.94 6.61 13.00
C PRO A 102 -0.59 6.46 13.09
N ALA A 103 -1.06 5.50 13.89
CA ALA A 103 -2.49 5.29 14.12
C ALA A 103 -3.09 6.38 15.03
N VAL A 104 -3.02 7.65 14.61
CA VAL A 104 -3.53 8.81 15.34
C VAL A 104 -4.85 9.25 14.73
N LEU A 105 -5.88 9.36 15.58
CA LEU A 105 -7.18 9.84 15.16
C LEU A 105 -7.12 11.36 14.93
N GLY A 106 -7.25 11.80 13.68
CA GLY A 106 -7.36 13.23 13.34
C GLY A 106 -8.78 13.75 13.50
N GLN A 107 -9.77 12.87 13.33
CA GLN A 107 -11.18 13.19 13.45
C GLN A 107 -11.94 12.04 14.09
N VAL A 108 -12.89 12.38 14.96
CA VAL A 108 -13.90 11.46 15.50
C VAL A 108 -15.27 12.10 15.26
N VAL A 109 -16.18 11.37 14.64
CA VAL A 109 -17.51 11.86 14.27
C VAL A 109 -18.50 11.60 15.41
N ASP A 110 -19.15 12.66 15.88
CA ASP A 110 -20.17 12.58 16.93
C ASP A 110 -21.29 11.60 16.56
N GLY A 111 -21.75 10.81 17.54
CA GLY A 111 -22.80 9.80 17.35
C GLY A 111 -22.38 8.54 16.58
N GLN A 112 -21.09 8.38 16.28
CA GLN A 112 -20.52 7.16 15.72
C GLN A 112 -19.81 6.30 16.78
N ALA A 113 -19.49 5.06 16.43
CA ALA A 113 -19.00 4.07 17.40
C ALA A 113 -17.71 4.50 18.12
N ALA A 114 -16.79 5.21 17.43
CA ALA A 114 -15.58 5.72 18.05
C ALA A 114 -15.91 6.76 19.15
N ALA A 115 -16.81 7.71 18.86
CA ALA A 115 -17.24 8.72 19.83
C ALA A 115 -17.99 8.08 21.02
N GLU A 116 -18.88 7.11 20.75
CA GLU A 116 -19.62 6.37 21.77
C GLU A 116 -18.70 5.55 22.68
N ALA A 117 -17.62 5.01 22.12
CA ALA A 117 -16.57 4.33 22.88
C ALA A 117 -15.67 5.30 23.68
N GLY A 118 -15.81 6.61 23.50
CA GLY A 118 -15.02 7.62 24.22
C GLY A 118 -13.66 7.95 23.58
N LEU A 119 -13.42 7.52 22.34
CA LEU A 119 -12.26 7.93 21.57
C LEU A 119 -12.39 9.40 21.16
N GLN A 120 -11.25 10.08 21.03
CA GLN A 120 -11.15 11.50 20.75
C GLN A 120 -10.10 11.75 19.66
N ALA A 121 -10.23 12.89 18.97
CA ALA A 121 -9.15 13.36 18.11
C ALA A 121 -7.88 13.59 18.94
N GLY A 122 -6.73 13.19 18.41
CA GLY A 122 -5.44 13.16 19.09
C GLY A 122 -5.12 11.85 19.79
N ASP A 123 -6.07 10.90 19.91
CA ASP A 123 -5.77 9.58 20.44
C ASP A 123 -4.85 8.82 19.49
N ARG A 124 -3.74 8.33 20.02
CA ARG A 124 -2.88 7.37 19.33
C ARG A 124 -3.31 5.96 19.71
N ILE A 125 -3.78 5.19 18.76
CA ILE A 125 -4.10 3.79 18.98
C ILE A 125 -2.78 2.98 18.96
N VAL A 126 -2.61 2.13 19.96
CA VAL A 126 -1.36 1.36 20.16
C VAL A 126 -1.59 -0.14 20.17
N ALA A 127 -2.82 -0.59 20.44
CA ALA A 127 -3.15 -2.01 20.41
C ALA A 127 -4.64 -2.27 20.15
N LEU A 128 -4.95 -3.42 19.56
CA LEU A 128 -6.30 -3.97 19.45
C LEU A 128 -6.30 -5.40 19.99
N ASN A 129 -7.21 -5.70 20.93
CA ASN A 129 -7.30 -7.00 21.60
C ASN A 129 -5.97 -7.48 22.25
N GLY A 130 -5.14 -6.53 22.67
CA GLY A 130 -3.81 -6.82 23.24
C GLY A 130 -2.71 -7.04 22.20
N GLU A 131 -3.05 -7.08 20.90
CA GLU A 131 -2.09 -7.13 19.81
C GLU A 131 -1.62 -5.71 19.44
N PRO A 132 -0.31 -5.44 19.39
CA PRO A 132 0.20 -4.15 18.97
C PRO A 132 -0.21 -3.82 17.53
N ILE A 133 -0.53 -2.55 17.29
CA ILE A 133 -0.68 -2.03 15.94
C ILE A 133 0.42 -1.01 15.66
N ASN A 134 0.98 -1.09 14.46
CA ASN A 134 2.14 -0.30 14.06
C ASN A 134 1.74 0.98 13.34
N ASP A 135 0.69 0.92 12.53
CA ASP A 135 0.28 2.01 11.65
C ASP A 135 -1.24 2.10 11.47
N TRP A 136 -1.67 3.21 10.86
CA TRP A 136 -3.06 3.52 10.56
C TRP A 136 -3.72 2.50 9.61
N MET A 137 -2.99 1.93 8.66
CA MET A 137 -3.53 0.96 7.71
C MET A 137 -3.85 -0.37 8.39
N GLN A 138 -2.97 -0.84 9.29
CA GLN A 138 -3.22 -1.99 10.13
C GLN A 138 -4.44 -1.76 11.04
N PHE A 139 -4.54 -0.57 11.65
CA PHE A 139 -5.72 -0.18 12.43
C PHE A 139 -7.00 -0.31 11.60
N VAL A 140 -7.04 0.32 10.41
CA VAL A 140 -8.20 0.29 9.52
C VAL A 140 -8.55 -1.13 9.06
N ALA A 141 -7.55 -1.96 8.75
CA ALA A 141 -7.78 -3.35 8.33
C ALA A 141 -8.53 -4.14 9.42
N VAL A 142 -8.04 -4.10 10.67
CA VAL A 142 -8.70 -4.79 11.79
C VAL A 142 -10.10 -4.25 12.02
N ILE A 143 -10.31 -2.93 12.01
CA ILE A 143 -11.65 -2.35 12.18
C ILE A 143 -12.62 -2.83 11.10
N ARG A 144 -12.19 -2.91 9.84
CA ARG A 144 -13.04 -3.36 8.73
C ARG A 144 -13.45 -4.82 8.86
N ASP A 145 -12.56 -5.66 9.38
CA ASP A 145 -12.80 -7.09 9.54
C ASP A 145 -13.64 -7.42 10.79
N SER A 146 -13.67 -6.53 11.80
CA SER A 146 -14.38 -6.74 13.07
C SER A 146 -15.78 -6.13 13.11
N ALA A 147 -16.55 -6.24 12.02
CA ALA A 147 -17.88 -5.64 11.92
C ALA A 147 -18.88 -6.26 12.93
N GLY A 148 -19.30 -5.46 13.92
CA GLY A 148 -20.19 -5.89 14.99
C GLY A 148 -19.51 -6.66 16.12
N GLU A 149 -18.18 -6.80 16.08
CA GLU A 149 -17.39 -7.46 17.12
C GLU A 149 -16.81 -6.42 18.08
N THR A 150 -16.92 -6.65 19.38
CA THR A 150 -16.34 -5.73 20.37
C THR A 150 -14.84 -5.94 20.48
N LEU A 151 -14.09 -4.88 20.23
CA LEU A 151 -12.63 -4.81 20.33
C LEU A 151 -12.23 -4.10 21.62
N SER A 152 -11.18 -4.62 22.26
CA SER A 152 -10.45 -3.89 23.30
C SER A 152 -9.40 -3.00 22.65
N VAL A 153 -9.55 -1.69 22.76
CA VAL A 153 -8.71 -0.69 22.09
C VAL A 153 -7.77 -0.06 23.11
N GLY A 154 -6.47 -0.34 22.98
CA GLY A 154 -5.43 0.36 23.71
C GLY A 154 -5.08 1.67 23.00
N TYR A 155 -5.11 2.78 23.74
CA TYR A 155 -4.80 4.10 23.21
C TYR A 155 -3.86 4.89 24.14
N GLN A 156 -3.22 5.90 23.60
CA GLN A 156 -2.46 6.91 24.33
C GLN A 156 -3.07 8.29 24.06
N ARG A 157 -3.34 9.03 25.14
CA ARG A 157 -3.86 10.40 25.11
C ARG A 157 -3.02 11.24 26.06
N ASN A 158 -2.41 12.32 25.54
CA ASN A 158 -1.54 13.21 26.33
C ASN A 158 -0.42 12.49 27.10
N GLY A 159 0.10 11.39 26.56
CA GLY A 159 1.15 10.58 27.18
C GLY A 159 0.66 9.54 28.19
N GLU A 160 -0.64 9.51 28.51
CA GLU A 160 -1.24 8.50 29.38
C GLU A 160 -1.84 7.36 28.54
N ALA A 161 -1.62 6.13 28.99
CA ALA A 161 -2.20 4.94 28.36
C ALA A 161 -3.59 4.66 28.93
N GLY A 162 -4.52 4.24 28.06
CA GLY A 162 -5.85 3.80 28.45
C GLY A 162 -6.34 2.67 27.57
N THR A 163 -7.47 2.07 27.98
CA THR A 163 -8.15 1.01 27.23
C THR A 163 -9.65 1.31 27.19
N LEU A 164 -10.27 1.12 26.03
CA LEU A 164 -11.71 1.30 25.80
C LEU A 164 -12.29 0.10 25.04
N SER A 165 -13.58 -0.15 25.19
CA SER A 165 -14.30 -1.13 24.37
C SER A 165 -14.95 -0.43 23.18
N LEU A 166 -14.65 -0.89 21.97
CA LEU A 166 -15.16 -0.34 20.72
C LEU A 166 -15.84 -1.44 19.90
N THR A 167 -17.08 -1.22 19.49
CA THR A 167 -17.77 -2.14 18.58
C THR A 167 -17.99 -1.45 17.24
N PRO A 168 -17.24 -1.81 16.18
CA PRO A 168 -17.49 -1.28 14.83
C PRO A 168 -18.91 -1.58 14.36
N ARG A 169 -19.59 -0.57 13.80
CA ARG A 169 -20.90 -0.77 13.16
C ARG A 169 -20.71 -1.44 11.80
N ARG A 170 -21.71 -2.20 11.35
CA ARG A 170 -21.72 -2.70 9.97
C ARG A 170 -21.98 -1.56 9.01
N ASN A 171 -21.21 -1.51 7.94
CA ASN A 171 -21.39 -0.62 6.82
C ASN A 171 -21.25 -1.41 5.52
N THR A 172 -22.11 -1.15 4.54
CA THR A 172 -22.08 -1.82 3.24
C THR A 172 -21.42 -0.90 2.22
N LEU A 173 -20.36 -1.39 1.58
CA LEU A 173 -19.66 -0.67 0.51
C LEU A 173 -20.47 -0.70 -0.79
N GLU A 174 -20.13 0.15 -1.75
CA GLU A 174 -20.73 0.13 -3.09
C GLU A 174 -20.55 -1.22 -3.81
N SER A 175 -19.47 -1.95 -3.48
CA SER A 175 -19.22 -3.31 -3.97
C SER A 175 -20.17 -4.37 -3.39
N GLY A 176 -21.00 -4.02 -2.39
CA GLY A 176 -21.85 -4.94 -1.64
C GLY A 176 -21.17 -5.64 -0.47
N ALA A 177 -19.85 -5.45 -0.28
CA ALA A 177 -19.13 -6.03 0.86
C ALA A 177 -19.51 -5.33 2.17
N GLU A 178 -19.76 -6.11 3.22
CA GLU A 178 -19.93 -5.60 4.58
C GLU A 178 -18.58 -5.41 5.27
N VAL A 179 -18.40 -4.26 5.92
CA VAL A 179 -17.19 -3.92 6.68
C VAL A 179 -17.56 -3.22 7.98
N GLY A 180 -16.65 -3.27 8.95
CA GLY A 180 -16.74 -2.48 10.18
C GLY A 180 -16.45 -1.00 9.93
N TYR A 181 -17.19 -0.14 10.62
CA TYR A 181 -17.07 1.31 10.54
C TYR A 181 -17.24 1.94 11.92
N ILE A 182 -16.33 2.85 12.27
CA ILE A 182 -16.31 3.49 13.59
C ILE A 182 -16.50 5.01 13.55
N GLY A 183 -16.50 5.63 12.37
CA GLY A 183 -16.60 7.09 12.23
C GLY A 183 -15.38 7.83 12.78
N ALA A 184 -14.18 7.34 12.49
CA ALA A 184 -12.92 8.02 12.78
C ALA A 184 -12.07 8.14 11.52
N GLY A 185 -11.31 9.22 11.42
CA GLY A 185 -10.39 9.51 10.32
C GLY A 185 -8.97 9.69 10.83
N ALA A 186 -7.98 9.38 9.98
CA ALA A 186 -6.57 9.61 10.28
C ALA A 186 -6.30 11.09 10.44
N GLU A 187 -5.25 11.43 11.18
CA GLU A 187 -4.60 12.72 11.02
C GLU A 187 -4.15 12.90 9.56
N PRO A 188 -4.34 14.09 8.94
CA PRO A 188 -3.91 14.32 7.58
C PRO A 188 -2.42 14.02 7.41
N PHE A 189 -2.09 13.13 6.48
CA PHE A 189 -0.71 12.85 6.10
C PHE A 189 -0.45 13.28 4.65
N SER A 190 0.76 13.75 4.40
CA SER A 190 1.25 14.05 3.05
C SER A 190 2.40 13.12 2.71
N TRP A 191 2.44 12.65 1.47
CA TRP A 191 3.60 11.90 0.97
C TRP A 191 4.87 12.76 1.06
N PRO A 192 6.02 12.18 1.46
CA PRO A 192 7.28 12.91 1.50
C PRO A 192 7.59 13.53 0.13
N GLU A 193 7.95 14.82 0.11
CA GLU A 193 8.20 15.55 -1.14
C GLU A 193 9.29 14.88 -2.00
N SER A 194 10.31 14.30 -1.35
CA SER A 194 11.40 13.56 -2.01
C SER A 194 10.93 12.35 -2.83
N LEU A 195 9.75 11.81 -2.53
CA LEU A 195 9.15 10.66 -3.21
C LEU A 195 8.16 11.07 -4.28
N GLN A 196 7.76 12.34 -4.32
CA GLN A 196 6.86 12.83 -5.35
C GLN A 196 7.66 13.00 -6.66
N ARG A 197 7.05 12.59 -7.77
CA ARG A 197 7.61 12.65 -9.12
C ARG A 197 6.65 13.40 -10.02
N GLU A 198 7.14 14.36 -10.79
CA GLU A 198 6.36 15.01 -11.83
C GLU A 198 6.57 14.27 -13.16
N ILE A 199 5.55 13.57 -13.65
CA ILE A 199 5.58 12.94 -14.97
C ILE A 199 5.10 13.95 -16.00
N ARG A 200 5.96 14.32 -16.95
CA ARG A 200 5.59 15.13 -18.11
C ARG A 200 5.50 14.24 -19.35
N TYR A 201 4.29 14.02 -19.84
CA TYR A 201 4.11 13.44 -21.17
C TYR A 201 4.53 14.48 -22.22
N GLY A 202 5.50 14.14 -23.06
CA GLY A 202 5.95 15.00 -24.15
C GLY A 202 4.89 15.04 -25.27
N PRO A 203 4.77 16.15 -26.03
CA PRO A 203 3.75 16.31 -27.08
C PRO A 203 3.89 15.38 -28.31
N ILE A 204 4.79 14.38 -28.29
CA ILE A 204 5.17 13.59 -29.48
C ILE A 204 4.57 12.16 -29.47
N GLU A 205 4.04 11.65 -28.35
CA GLU A 205 3.25 10.39 -28.38
C GLU A 205 1.81 10.58 -28.91
N ALA A 206 1.37 11.82 -29.16
CA ALA A 206 0.02 12.12 -29.63
C ALA A 206 -0.12 12.38 -31.15
N VAL A 207 0.95 12.28 -31.96
CA VAL A 207 0.92 12.70 -33.38
C VAL A 207 1.25 11.57 -34.39
N GLY A 208 1.36 10.31 -33.95
CA GLY A 208 1.70 9.17 -34.82
C GLY A 208 0.57 8.58 -35.68
N GLN A 209 -0.68 9.06 -35.57
CA GLN A 209 -1.86 8.52 -36.28
C GLN A 209 -2.67 9.62 -36.97
N ALA A 210 -1.99 10.62 -37.53
CA ALA A 210 -2.59 11.56 -38.47
C ALA A 210 -1.62 11.81 -39.61
N LEU A 211 -1.39 10.77 -40.43
CA LEU A 211 -1.00 10.79 -41.85
C LEU A 211 -0.50 9.39 -42.25
N SER A 212 -1.42 8.49 -42.57
CA SER A 212 -1.27 7.45 -43.59
C SER A 212 -2.65 6.99 -44.04
#